data_AF-A0AAN8LNI3-F1
#
_entry.id   AF-A0AAN8LNI3-F1
#
_cell.length_a   1.000
_cell.length_b   1.000
_cell.length_c   1.000
_cell.angle_alpha   90.00
_cell.angle_beta   90.00
_cell.angle_gamma   90.00
#
_symmetry.space_group_name_H-M   'P 1'
#
loop_
_entity.id
_entity.type
_entity.pdbx_description
1 polymer ?
#
loop_
_entity_poly.entity_id
_entity_poly.type
_entity_poly.pdbx_seq_one_letter_code
_entity_poly.pdbx_strand_id
1 'polypeptide(L)'
;MSKRGRGGSSGAKFRISLGLPVGAVINCADNTGAKNLYIISVKGIKGRLNRLPAAGVGDMVMATVKKGKPELRKKSASCGCDTAAEVVSAKGWRVSLL
;
A
#
# COMPACT_ATOMS: atom_id res chain seq x y z
N MET A 1 16.89 28.53 3.02
CA MET A 1 15.64 27.75 3.00
C MET A 1 15.91 26.38 2.37
N SER A 2 15.92 25.33 3.19
CA SER A 2 16.19 23.95 2.72
C SER A 2 15.07 23.46 1.83
N LYS A 3 15.44 22.92 0.67
CA LYS A 3 14.55 22.37 -0.35
C LYS A 3 13.81 21.18 0.27
N ARG A 4 12.50 21.32 0.53
CA ARG A 4 11.66 20.23 1.03
C ARG A 4 11.81 19.03 0.10
N GLY A 5 12.52 18.01 0.57
CA GLY A 5 12.69 16.75 -0.14
C GLY A 5 11.32 16.17 -0.43
N ARG A 6 11.02 15.98 -1.72
CA ARG A 6 9.78 15.38 -2.18
C ARG A 6 9.67 13.94 -1.66
N GLY A 7 8.64 13.70 -0.85
CA GLY A 7 7.95 12.42 -0.59
C GLY A 7 8.62 11.13 -1.05
N GLY A 8 9.73 10.78 -0.42
CA GLY A 8 10.32 9.45 -0.49
C GLY A 8 10.54 8.98 0.94
N SER A 9 10.01 7.81 1.27
CA SER A 9 10.25 7.12 2.54
C SER A 9 11.74 7.25 2.92
N SER A 10 11.98 8.03 3.97
CA SER A 10 13.31 8.43 4.43
C SER A 10 13.96 7.27 5.15
N GLY A 11 14.79 6.50 4.43
CA GLY A 11 15.64 5.47 5.00
C GLY A 11 15.66 4.19 4.16
N ALA A 12 16.84 3.60 4.00
CA ALA A 12 16.95 2.23 3.50
C ALA A 12 16.29 1.30 4.51
N LYS A 13 15.16 0.68 4.14
CA LYS A 13 14.50 -0.27 5.03
C LYS A 13 15.39 -1.51 5.21
N PHE A 14 15.41 -2.05 6.41
CA PHE A 14 15.97 -3.39 6.65
C PHE A 14 15.18 -4.44 5.86
N ARG A 15 15.83 -5.54 5.46
CA ARG A 15 15.14 -6.64 4.78
C ARG A 15 14.21 -7.33 5.77
N ILE A 16 12.92 -7.04 5.65
CA ILE A 16 11.83 -7.65 6.41
C ILE A 16 11.18 -8.73 5.56
N SER A 17 10.71 -9.81 6.20
CA SER A 17 9.95 -10.88 5.55
C SER A 17 8.72 -10.31 4.83
N LEU A 18 8.56 -10.67 3.56
CA LEU A 18 7.43 -10.26 2.74
C LEU A 18 6.24 -11.17 3.07
N GLY A 19 5.21 -10.63 3.72
CA GLY A 19 4.04 -11.40 4.15
C GLY A 19 2.74 -11.05 3.42
N LEU A 20 2.75 -10.01 2.57
CA LEU A 20 1.58 -9.54 1.85
C LEU A 20 1.77 -9.68 0.34
N PRO A 21 1.37 -10.79 -0.29
CA PRO A 21 1.36 -10.88 -1.75
C PRO A 21 0.30 -9.97 -2.36
N VAL A 22 0.47 -9.65 -3.64
CA VAL A 22 -0.59 -9.03 -4.46
C VAL A 22 -1.88 -9.85 -4.35
N GLY A 23 -3.01 -9.17 -4.16
CA GLY A 23 -4.31 -9.78 -3.93
C GLY A 23 -4.70 -9.96 -2.47
N ALA A 24 -3.80 -9.64 -1.53
CA ALA A 24 -4.15 -9.65 -0.11
C ALA A 24 -5.16 -8.53 0.23
N VAL A 25 -6.11 -8.86 1.11
CA VAL A 25 -7.02 -7.90 1.72
C VAL A 25 -6.48 -7.53 3.10
N ILE A 26 -6.30 -6.24 3.33
CA ILE A 26 -5.67 -5.69 4.53
C ILE A 26 -6.53 -4.58 5.13
N ASN A 27 -6.33 -4.29 6.41
CA ASN A 27 -7.13 -3.30 7.13
C ASN A 27 -6.45 -1.93 7.08
N CYS A 28 -7.23 -0.87 6.85
CA CYS A 28 -6.75 0.50 6.97
C CYS A 28 -6.53 0.87 8.45
N ALA A 29 -5.45 1.59 8.72
CA ALA A 29 -5.19 2.23 10.01
C ALA A 29 -5.71 3.68 10.05
N ASP A 30 -6.07 4.27 8.91
CA ASP A 30 -6.40 5.70 8.84
C ASP A 30 -7.88 6.00 9.03
N ASN A 31 -8.14 7.23 9.43
CA ASN A 31 -9.49 7.77 9.62
C ASN A 31 -10.20 8.16 8.31
N THR A 32 -9.68 7.74 7.15
CA THR A 32 -10.21 8.11 5.81
C THR A 32 -11.55 7.43 5.51
N GLY A 33 -11.97 6.45 6.31
CA GLY A 33 -13.24 5.75 6.15
C GLY A 33 -13.20 4.56 5.18
N ALA A 34 -12.01 4.19 4.72
CA ALA A 34 -11.74 2.88 4.16
C ALA A 34 -11.55 1.87 5.29
N LYS A 35 -12.20 0.70 5.22
CA LYS A 35 -12.05 -0.38 6.22
C LYS A 35 -11.09 -1.46 5.72
N ASN A 36 -11.30 -1.88 4.46
CA ASN A 36 -10.51 -2.95 3.84
C ASN A 36 -9.94 -2.47 2.51
N LEU A 37 -8.64 -2.62 2.34
CA LEU A 37 -7.93 -2.41 1.09
C LEU A 37 -7.55 -3.74 0.44
N TYR A 38 -7.43 -3.70 -0.88
CA TYR A 38 -6.96 -4.79 -1.72
C TYR A 38 -5.70 -4.34 -2.45
N ILE A 39 -4.59 -5.07 -2.26
CA ILE A 39 -3.30 -4.73 -2.85
C ILE A 39 -3.28 -5.12 -4.34
N ILE A 40 -2.97 -4.16 -5.22
CA ILE A 40 -2.76 -4.39 -6.65
C ILE A 40 -1.28 -4.60 -6.95
N SER A 41 -0.41 -3.74 -6.43
CA SER A 41 1.01 -3.78 -6.75
C SER A 41 1.86 -3.18 -5.64
N VAL A 42 3.15 -3.53 -5.63
CA VAL A 42 4.15 -3.07 -4.66
C VAL A 42 5.20 -2.26 -5.40
N LYS A 43 5.47 -1.04 -4.96
CA LYS A 43 6.50 -0.19 -5.56
C LYS A 43 7.90 -0.69 -5.17
N GLY A 44 8.83 -0.71 -6.11
CA GLY A 44 10.24 -1.05 -5.85
C GLY A 44 10.60 -2.53 -5.94
N ILE A 45 9.68 -3.43 -6.33
CA ILE A 45 9.98 -4.85 -6.54
C ILE A 45 10.25 -5.12 -8.02
N LYS A 46 11.38 -5.79 -8.32
CA LYS A 46 11.65 -6.33 -9.67
C LYS A 46 10.85 -7.62 -9.88
N GLY A 47 10.12 -7.68 -10.99
CA GLY A 47 9.38 -8.88 -11.38
C GLY A 47 10.30 -10.05 -11.74
N ARG A 48 9.85 -11.27 -11.44
CA ARG A 48 10.46 -12.53 -11.89
C ARG A 48 9.33 -13.44 -12.40
N LEU A 49 9.61 -14.23 -13.43
CA LEU A 49 8.62 -15.15 -14.01
C LEU A 49 7.99 -16.02 -12.90
N ASN A 50 6.65 -16.06 -12.88
CA ASN A 50 5.82 -16.78 -11.91
C ASN A 50 5.92 -16.33 -10.44
N ARG A 51 6.53 -15.16 -10.14
CA ARG A 51 6.57 -14.60 -8.79
C ARG A 51 5.56 -13.47 -8.64
N LEU A 52 4.62 -13.64 -7.72
CA LEU A 52 3.75 -12.54 -7.30
C LEU A 52 4.56 -11.50 -6.50
N PRO A 53 4.40 -10.19 -6.77
CA PRO A 53 5.01 -9.16 -5.94
C PRO A 53 4.48 -9.31 -4.52
N ALA A 54 5.33 -9.09 -3.52
CA ALA A 54 4.95 -9.13 -2.13
C ALA A 54 5.52 -7.93 -1.39
N ALA A 55 4.76 -7.42 -0.43
CA ALA A 55 5.10 -6.29 0.42
C ALA A 55 5.43 -6.76 1.84
N GLY A 56 6.34 -6.04 2.47
CA GLY A 56 6.57 -6.06 3.91
C GLY A 56 6.28 -4.69 4.52
N VAL A 57 6.53 -4.57 5.82
CA VAL A 57 6.39 -3.28 6.54
C VAL A 57 7.33 -2.23 5.93
N GLY A 58 6.84 -1.00 5.78
CA GLY A 58 7.52 0.13 5.19
C GLY A 58 7.54 0.16 3.65
N ASP A 59 6.92 -0.83 2.97
CA ASP A 59 6.75 -0.76 1.52
C ASP A 59 5.56 0.11 1.13
N MET A 60 5.75 0.91 0.08
CA MET A 60 4.64 1.57 -0.60
C MET A 60 3.93 0.57 -1.52
N VAL A 61 2.64 0.42 -1.30
CA VAL A 61 1.73 -0.43 -2.09
C VAL A 61 0.66 0.42 -2.76
N MET A 62 0.23 -0.01 -3.94
CA MET A 62 -0.96 0.54 -4.62
C MET A 62 -2.14 -0.35 -4.26
N ALA A 63 -3.16 0.25 -3.67
CA ALA A 63 -4.30 -0.50 -3.16
C ALA A 63 -5.65 0.17 -3.47
N THR A 64 -6.70 -0.64 -3.45
CA THR A 64 -8.08 -0.22 -3.73
C THR A 64 -8.98 -0.52 -2.55
N VAL A 65 -9.96 0.35 -2.29
CA VAL A 65 -10.89 0.18 -1.18
C VAL A 65 -12.00 -0.81 -1.57
N LYS A 66 -12.06 -1.97 -0.92
CA LYS A 66 -13.15 -2.95 -1.13
C LYS A 66 -14.35 -2.68 -0.22
N LYS A 67 -14.09 -2.33 1.04
CA LYS A 67 -15.11 -2.00 2.05
C LYS A 67 -14.78 -0.63 2.64
N GLY A 68 -15.75 0.28 2.63
CA GLY A 68 -15.56 1.66 3.09
C GLY A 68 -16.65 2.59 2.54
N LYS A 69 -16.45 3.89 2.68
CA LYS A 69 -17.34 4.92 2.10
C LYS A 69 -17.57 4.66 0.60
N PRO A 70 -18.82 4.73 0.11
CA PRO A 70 -19.16 4.39 -1.29
C PRO A 70 -18.42 5.27 -2.31
N GLU A 71 -18.10 6.52 -1.96
CA GLU A 71 -17.29 7.44 -2.77
C GLU A 71 -15.89 6.92 -3.11
N LEU A 72 -15.32 6.07 -2.25
CA LEU A 72 -13.96 5.55 -2.37
C LEU A 72 -13.90 4.14 -2.99
N ARG A 73 -15.04 3.43 -3.05
CA ARG A 73 -15.09 2.03 -3.53
C ARG A 73 -14.99 1.86 -5.04
N LYS A 74 -15.32 2.90 -5.81
CA LYS A 74 -15.42 2.86 -7.28
C LYS A 74 -14.34 3.69 -8.00
N LYS A 75 -13.47 4.38 -7.27
CA LYS A 75 -12.39 5.21 -7.84
C LYS A 75 -11.20 4.44 -8.40
N SER A 76 -11.34 3.13 -8.59
CA SER A 76 -10.21 2.21 -8.75
C SER A 76 -10.02 1.63 -10.15
N ALA A 77 -10.50 2.28 -11.22
CA ALA A 77 -10.35 1.69 -12.56
C ALA A 77 -10.15 2.67 -13.73
N SER A 78 -10.60 3.92 -13.67
CA SER A 78 -10.61 4.79 -14.87
C SER A 78 -9.88 6.14 -14.72
N CYS A 79 -9.47 6.52 -13.51
CA CYS A 79 -8.55 7.62 -13.30
C CYS A 79 -7.42 7.14 -12.39
N GLY A 80 -6.17 7.50 -12.71
CA GLY A 80 -4.96 7.04 -12.02
C GLY A 80 -4.81 7.53 -10.57
N CYS A 81 -5.79 7.21 -9.72
CA CYS A 81 -5.77 7.46 -8.28
C CYS A 81 -5.75 6.13 -7.51
N ASP A 82 -4.87 5.22 -7.92
CA ASP A 82 -4.47 4.11 -7.05
C ASP A 82 -3.92 4.71 -5.76
N THR A 83 -4.61 4.47 -4.64
CA THR A 83 -4.20 5.12 -3.39
C THR A 83 -2.90 4.49 -2.94
N ALA A 84 -1.87 5.33 -2.81
CA ALA A 84 -0.61 4.91 -2.25
C ALA A 84 -0.83 4.64 -0.77
N ALA A 85 -0.57 3.41 -0.34
CA ALA A 85 -0.62 3.05 1.06
C ALA A 85 0.75 2.54 1.49
N GLU A 86 1.16 2.87 2.70
CA GLU A 86 2.33 2.31 3.35
C GLU A 86 1.90 1.19 4.30
N VAL A 87 2.58 0.05 4.24
CA VAL A 87 2.38 -1.02 5.22
C VAL A 87 3.02 -0.61 6.53
N VAL A 88 2.23 -0.11 7.48
CA VAL A 88 2.74 0.45 8.74
C VAL A 88 2.99 -0.57 9.83
N SER A 89 2.36 -1.76 9.80
CA SER A 89 2.54 -2.76 10.86
C SER A 89 2.37 -4.20 10.40
N ALA A 90 3.30 -5.07 10.82
CA ALA A 90 3.20 -6.53 10.69
C ALA A 90 2.24 -7.15 11.73
N LYS A 91 2.09 -6.53 12.91
CA LYS A 91 1.13 -6.99 13.94
C LYS A 91 -0.28 -6.61 13.49
N GLY A 92 -0.94 -7.54 12.81
CA GLY A 92 -2.30 -7.38 12.30
C GLY A 92 -2.40 -6.71 10.92
N TRP A 93 -1.32 -6.72 10.13
CA TRP A 93 -1.26 -6.26 8.72
C TRP A 93 -2.09 -5.01 8.43
N ARG A 94 -1.65 -3.89 9.02
CA ARG A 94 -2.32 -2.59 8.86
C ARG A 94 -1.58 -1.70 7.86
N VAL A 95 -2.34 -0.91 7.14
CA VAL A 95 -1.84 0.03 6.13
C VAL A 95 -2.34 1.44 6.38
N SER A 96 -1.48 2.41 6.11
CA SER A 96 -1.79 3.83 6.16
C SER A 96 -1.80 4.41 4.76
N LEU A 97 -2.91 5.03 4.37
CA LEU A 97 -3.12 5.77 3.14
C LEU A 97 -2.39 7.12 3.27
N LEU A 98 -1.51 7.39 2.32
CA LEU A 98 -0.75 8.64 2.21
C LEU A 98 -1.46 9.67 1.33
#